data_AF-A0A915MKF9-F1
#
_entry.id   AF-A0A915MKF9-F1
#
_cell.length_a   1.000
_cell.length_b   1.000
_cell.length_c   1.000
_cell.angle_alpha   90.00
_cell.angle_beta   90.00
_cell.angle_gamma   90.00
#
_symmetry.space_group_name_H-M   'P 1'
#
loop_
_entity.id
_entity.type
_entity.pdbx_description
1 polymer ?
#
loop_
_entity_poly.entity_id
_entity_poly.type
_entity_poly.pdbx_seq_one_letter_code
_entity_poly.pdbx_strand_id
1 'polypeptide(L)'
;LLDCVENVCTRERVQASHEWLRKLAEKSNGNLRRALCLLECSVSQNGHNLDKQPIVEPEWEGYIRDIAKLIVQTPTQNGLLDIRN
;
A
#
# COMPACT_ATOMS: atom_id res chain seq x y z
N LEU A 1 -9.76 -1.03 13.73
CA LEU A 1 -8.66 -1.33 12.78
C LEU A 1 -7.34 -0.85 13.34
N LEU A 2 -7.20 0.44 13.69
CA LEU A 2 -5.99 1.00 14.30
C LEU A 2 -5.53 0.21 15.54
N ASP A 3 -6.42 0.00 16.51
CA ASP A 3 -6.10 -0.74 17.75
C ASP A 3 -5.56 -2.16 17.48
N CYS A 4 -6.10 -2.82 16.44
CA CYS A 4 -5.65 -4.15 16.05
C CYS A 4 -4.23 -4.13 15.47
N VAL A 5 -3.95 -3.17 14.58
CA VAL A 5 -2.63 -3.01 13.97
C VAL A 5 -1.60 -2.56 15.01
N GLU A 6 -1.96 -1.65 15.91
CA GLU A 6 -1.10 -1.17 17.00
C GLU A 6 -0.72 -2.31 17.95
N ASN A 7 -1.66 -3.20 18.27
CA ASN A 7 -1.39 -4.42 19.05
C ASN A 7 -0.39 -5.34 18.34
N VAL A 8 -0.52 -5.52 17.02
CA VAL A 8 0.44 -6.30 16.22
C VAL A 8 1.82 -5.65 16.23
N CYS A 9 1.92 -4.33 15.99
CA CYS A 9 3.19 -3.61 16.04
C CYS A 9 3.89 -3.75 17.40
N THR A 10 3.11 -3.68 18.48
CA THR A 10 3.63 -3.85 19.85
C THR A 10 4.20 -5.26 20.07
N ARG A 11 3.50 -6.30 19.59
CA ARG A 11 3.93 -7.71 19.71
C ARG A 11 5.18 -8.01 18.88
N GLU A 12 5.22 -7.49 17.66
CA GLU A 12 6.30 -7.72 16.69
C GLU A 12 7.46 -6.71 16.83
N ARG A 13 7.42 -5.83 17.85
CA ARG A 13 8.43 -4.80 18.14
C ARG A 13 8.71 -3.92 16.92
N VAL A 14 7.65 -3.50 16.23
CA VAL A 14 7.69 -2.54 15.13
C VAL A 14 7.42 -1.14 15.68
N GLN A 15 8.33 -0.22 15.43
CA GLN A 15 8.18 1.20 15.74
C GLN A 15 7.43 1.86 14.59
N ALA A 16 6.17 2.23 14.83
CA ALA A 16 5.35 2.98 13.90
C ALA A 16 4.57 4.07 14.66
N SER A 17 4.77 5.31 14.25
CA SER A 17 4.08 6.46 14.81
C SER A 17 2.57 6.38 14.57
N HIS A 18 1.80 7.04 15.44
CA HIS A 18 0.34 7.08 15.30
C HIS A 18 -0.10 7.70 13.96
N GLU A 19 0.65 8.68 13.45
CA GLU A 19 0.40 9.26 12.13
C GLU A 19 0.61 8.24 11.01
N TRP A 20 1.67 7.41 11.11
CA TRP A 20 1.95 6.35 10.15
C TRP A 20 0.83 5.30 10.15
N LEU A 21 0.40 4.86 11.33
CA LEU A 21 -0.72 3.92 11.48
C LEU A 21 -2.04 4.47 10.91
N ARG A 22 -2.29 5.77 11.07
CA ARG A 22 -3.46 6.43 10.47
C ARG A 22 -3.41 6.40 8.94
N LYS A 23 -2.26 6.74 8.33
CA LYS A 23 -2.07 6.64 6.87
C LYS A 23 -2.25 5.20 6.38
N LEU A 24 -1.77 4.21 7.14
CA LEU A 24 -1.97 2.80 6.82
C LEU A 24 -3.46 2.43 6.83
N ALA A 25 -4.19 2.86 7.85
CA ALA A 25 -5.63 2.63 7.95
C ALA A 25 -6.38 3.23 6.75
N GLU A 26 -6.04 4.45 6.36
CA GLU A 26 -6.60 5.11 5.16
C GLU A 26 -6.29 4.32 3.88
N LYS A 27 -5.02 3.92 3.66
CA LYS A 27 -4.59 3.12 2.50
C LYS A 27 -5.19 1.72 2.44
N SER A 28 -5.54 1.17 3.59
CA SER A 28 -6.18 -0.14 3.70
C SER A 28 -7.68 -0.12 3.38
N ASN A 29 -8.30 1.07 3.31
CA ASN A 29 -9.73 1.27 3.04
C ASN A 29 -10.65 0.38 3.89
N GLY A 30 -10.38 0.31 5.20
CA GLY A 30 -11.15 -0.50 6.15
C GLY A 30 -10.88 -2.01 6.11
N ASN A 31 -10.00 -2.49 5.22
CA ASN A 31 -9.63 -3.90 5.12
C ASN A 31 -8.43 -4.23 6.02
N LEU A 32 -8.68 -4.90 7.14
CA LEU A 32 -7.63 -5.27 8.10
C LEU A 32 -6.55 -6.18 7.50
N ARG A 33 -6.93 -7.17 6.67
CA ARG A 33 -5.95 -8.05 6.01
C ARG A 33 -5.01 -7.25 5.12
N ARG A 34 -5.55 -6.28 4.38
CA ARG A 34 -4.75 -5.36 3.55
C ARG A 34 -3.83 -4.50 4.42
N ALA A 35 -4.32 -3.95 5.53
CA ALA A 35 -3.50 -3.16 6.45
C ALA A 35 -2.30 -3.96 6.97
N LEU A 36 -2.52 -5.21 7.40
CA LEU A 36 -1.44 -6.09 7.88
C LEU A 36 -0.45 -6.43 6.77
N CYS A 37 -0.92 -6.72 5.56
CA CYS A 37 -0.04 -7.01 4.43
C CYS A 37 0.83 -5.79 4.05
N LEU A 38 0.25 -4.58 4.04
CA LEU A 38 1.00 -3.34 3.82
C LEU A 38 2.04 -3.07 4.92
N LEU A 39 1.70 -3.38 6.18
CA LEU A 39 2.61 -3.30 7.32
C LEU A 39 3.79 -4.26 7.13
N GLU A 40 3.52 -5.54 6.86
CA GLU A 40 4.54 -6.58 6.64
C GLU A 40 5.47 -6.23 5.47
N CYS A 41 4.92 -5.76 4.36
CA CYS A 41 5.72 -5.28 3.22
C CYS A 41 6.60 -4.09 3.61
N SER A 42 6.06 -3.14 4.39
CA SER A 42 6.82 -1.96 4.83
C SER A 42 7.95 -2.35 5.80
N VAL A 43 7.71 -3.30 6.71
CA VAL A 43 8.74 -3.85 7.60
C VAL A 43 9.82 -4.60 6.82
N SER A 44 9.42 -5.41 5.83
CA SER A 44 10.36 -6.20 5.03
C SER A 44 11.31 -5.33 4.20
N GLN A 45 10.85 -4.18 3.73
CA GLN A 45 11.65 -3.28 2.89
C GLN A 45 12.45 -2.24 3.69
N ASN A 46 11.86 -1.69 4.75
CA ASN A 46 12.44 -0.56 5.49
C ASN A 46 12.91 -0.92 6.90
N GLY A 47 12.70 -2.17 7.33
CA GLY A 47 13.00 -2.64 8.69
C GLY A 47 11.92 -2.28 9.70
N HIS A 48 12.21 -2.48 10.98
CA HIS A 48 11.24 -2.34 12.07
C HIS A 48 10.97 -0.88 12.51
N ASN A 49 11.65 0.13 11.94
CA ASN A 49 11.38 1.54 12.23
C ASN A 49 10.74 2.22 11.00
N LEU A 50 9.44 2.49 11.13
CA LEU A 50 8.59 2.99 10.04
C LEU A 50 8.23 4.47 10.18
N ASP A 51 8.62 5.16 11.26
CA ASP A 51 8.13 6.51 11.61
C ASP A 51 8.25 7.54 10.49
N LYS A 52 9.28 7.42 9.65
CA LYS A 52 9.57 8.33 8.53
C LYS A 52 9.50 7.65 7.16
N GLN A 53 9.15 6.37 7.14
CA GLN A 53 9.18 5.56 5.93
C GLN A 53 7.83 5.63 5.20
N PRO A 54 7.82 5.67 3.86
CA PRO A 54 6.58 5.59 3.12
C PRO A 54 5.92 4.22 3.33
N ILE A 55 4.60 4.18 3.30
CA ILE A 55 3.86 2.91 3.23
C ILE A 55 4.14 2.32 1.86
N VAL A 56 4.66 1.10 1.84
CA VAL A 56 4.91 0.40 0.59
C VAL A 56 3.61 -0.20 0.08
N GLU A 57 3.21 0.21 -1.12
CA GLU A 57 2.08 -0.36 -1.84
C GLU A 57 2.53 -1.57 -2.67
N PRO A 58 1.64 -2.55 -2.93
CA PRO A 58 1.95 -3.66 -3.82
C PRO A 58 2.21 -3.18 -5.25
N GLU A 59 3.20 -3.77 -5.92
CA GLU A 59 3.58 -3.39 -7.28
C GLU A 59 2.42 -3.55 -8.28
N TRP A 60 1.62 -4.61 -8.14
CA TRP A 60 0.45 -4.84 -9.00
C TRP A 60 -0.58 -3.72 -8.91
N GLU A 61 -0.69 -3.03 -7.77
CA GLU A 61 -1.63 -1.92 -7.60
C GLU A 61 -1.11 -0.66 -8.29
N GLY A 62 0.21 -0.42 -8.21
CA GLY A 62 0.89 0.61 -9.00
C GLY A 62 0.72 0.38 -10.50
N TYR A 63 0.95 -0.86 -10.93
CA TYR A 63 0.78 -1.25 -12.34
C TYR A 63 -0.66 -1.01 -12.83
N ILE A 64 -1.68 -1.48 -12.11
CA ILE A 64 -3.09 -1.23 -12.49
C ILE A 64 -3.40 0.27 -12.57
N ARG A 65 -2.86 1.06 -11.64
CA ARG A 65 -3.05 2.52 -11.62
C ARG A 65 -2.42 3.18 -12.84
N ASP A 66 -1.22 2.77 -13.23
CA ASP A 66 -0.52 3.34 -14.38
C ASP A 66 -1.16 2.90 -15.70
N ILE A 67 -1.61 1.65 -15.79
CA ILE A 67 -2.43 1.18 -16.90
C ILE A 67 -3.73 1.99 -17.01
N ALA A 68 -4.41 2.24 -15.90
CA ALA A 68 -5.62 3.06 -15.90
C ALA A 68 -5.37 4.49 -16.40
N LYS A 69 -4.25 5.12 -16.02
CA LYS A 69 -3.85 6.43 -16.57
C LYS A 69 -3.61 6.37 -18.07
N LEU A 70 -2.92 5.33 -18.53
CA LEU A 70 -2.60 5.15 -19.96
C LEU A 70 -3.88 4.96 -20.80
N ILE A 71 -4.87 4.23 -20.29
CA ILE A 71 -6.20 4.09 -20.92
C ILE A 71 -6.89 5.45 -21.07
N VAL A 72 -6.84 6.30 -20.03
CA VAL A 72 -7.44 7.64 -20.07
C VAL A 72 -6.72 8.57 -21.06
N GLN A 73 -5.38 8.44 -21.16
CA GLN A 73 -4.57 9.25 -22.08
C GLN A 73 -4.74 8.85 -23.55
N THR A 74 -4.91 7.54 -23.82
CA THR A 74 -4.99 7.00 -25.18
C THR A 74 -6.26 6.17 -25.37
N PRO A 75 -7.44 6.81 -25.47
CA PRO A 75 -8.72 6.11 -25.61
C PRO A 75 -8.97 5.51 -27.01
N THR A 76 -7.93 5.34 -27.84
CA THR A 76 -8.05 4.82 -29.21
C THR A 76 -8.01 3.29 -29.22
N GLN A 77 -8.66 2.66 -30.20
CA GLN A 77 -8.69 1.19 -30.32
C GLN A 77 -7.29 0.57 -30.38
N ASN A 78 -6.36 1.18 -31.13
CA ASN A 78 -4.98 0.69 -31.23
C ASN A 78 -4.23 0.87 -29.89
N GLY A 79 -4.40 2.01 -29.21
CA GLY A 79 -3.80 2.24 -27.90
C GLY A 79 -4.27 1.23 -26.85
N LEU A 80 -5.55 0.87 -26.85
CA LEU A 80 -6.09 -0.16 -25.96
C LEU A 80 -5.53 -1.57 -26.24
N LEU A 81 -5.22 -1.88 -27.51
CA LEU A 81 -4.56 -3.14 -27.88
C LEU A 81 -3.11 -3.17 -27.40
N ASP A 82 -2.39 -2.05 -27.51
CA ASP A 82 -1.01 -1.93 -27.05
C ASP A 82 -0.91 -2.00 -25.52
N ILE A 83 -1.88 -1.43 -24.79
CA ILE A 83 -1.93 -1.48 -23.32
C ILE A 83 -2.18 -2.89 -22.79
N ARG A 84 -2.90 -3.71 -23.55
CA ARG A 84 -3.31 -5.06 -23.15
C ARG A 84 -2.21 -6.11 -23.35
N ASN A 85 -1.32 -5.89 -24.32
CA ASN A 85 -0.25 -6.84 -24.69
C ASN A 85 1.02 -6.59 -23.87
#